data_AF-A0A267HQQ0-F1
#
_entry.id   AF-A0A267HQQ0-F1
#
_cell.length_a   1.000
_cell.length_b   1.000
_cell.length_c   1.000
_cell.angle_alpha   90.00
_cell.angle_beta   90.00
_cell.angle_gamma   90.00
#
_symmetry.space_group_name_H-M   'P 1'
#
loop_
_entity.id
_entity.type
_entity.pdbx_description
1 polymer ?
#
loop_
_entity_poly.entity_id
_entity_poly.type
_entity_poly.pdbx_seq_one_letter_code
_entity_poly.pdbx_strand_id
1 'polypeptide(L)'
;MYIVSGNETLFANRHSLINYKEREINSEVWFTGSFSGGEQRLLQLAFNLFTNLPYYLTEGDQKEYISPLEIFAGLDDYHYRLAKNALDVRLRV
;
A
#
# COMPACT_ATOMS: atom_id res chain seq x y z
N MET A 1 2.32 -8.90 -6.28
CA MET A 1 1.89 -8.25 -5.02
C MET A 1 0.38 -8.15 -5.03
N TYR A 2 -0.32 -8.78 -4.08
CA TYR A 2 -1.79 -8.99 -4.12
C TYR A 2 -2.58 -7.67 -4.21
N ILE A 3 -2.20 -6.67 -3.41
CA ILE A 3 -2.89 -5.36 -3.36
C ILE A 3 -2.83 -4.62 -4.70
N VAL A 4 -1.65 -4.47 -5.30
CA VAL A 4 -1.52 -3.78 -6.61
C VAL A 4 -2.24 -4.55 -7.73
N SER A 5 -2.30 -5.88 -7.67
CA SER A 5 -3.07 -6.65 -8.66
C SER A 5 -4.58 -6.61 -8.44
N GLY A 6 -5.04 -6.34 -7.21
CA GLY A 6 -6.46 -6.43 -6.85
C GLY A 6 -7.22 -5.10 -6.89
N ASN A 7 -6.53 -3.97 -7.05
CA ASN A 7 -7.14 -2.65 -7.27
C ASN A 7 -6.87 -2.20 -8.71
N GLU A 8 -7.92 -1.79 -9.44
CA GLU A 8 -7.84 -1.48 -10.87
C GLU A 8 -6.90 -0.31 -11.18
N THR A 9 -6.99 0.80 -10.43
CA THR A 9 -6.14 1.98 -10.58
C THR A 9 -4.66 1.64 -10.36
N LEU A 10 -4.38 0.93 -9.27
CA LEU A 10 -3.02 0.49 -8.94
C LEU A 10 -2.48 -0.48 -9.99
N PHE A 11 -3.32 -1.40 -10.48
CA PHE A 11 -2.92 -2.35 -11.51
C PHE A 11 -2.61 -1.66 -12.84
N ALA A 12 -3.40 -0.67 -13.24
CA ALA A 12 -3.14 0.14 -14.43
C ALA A 12 -1.77 0.84 -14.33
N ASN A 13 -1.38 1.27 -13.13
CA ASN A 13 -0.11 1.95 -12.85
C ASN A 13 1.02 1.01 -12.39
N ARG A 14 0.85 -0.31 -12.46
CA ARG A 14 1.77 -1.28 -11.84
C ARG A 14 3.24 -1.17 -12.30
N HIS A 15 3.49 -0.69 -13.51
CA HIS A 15 4.85 -0.53 -14.07
C HIS A 15 5.56 0.73 -13.57
N SER A 16 4.83 1.74 -13.11
CA SER A 16 5.42 2.89 -12.40
C SER A 16 5.57 2.60 -10.91
N LEU A 17 4.71 1.74 -10.35
CA LEU A 17 4.73 1.36 -8.93
C LEU A 17 5.80 0.30 -8.61
N ILE A 18 6.06 -0.65 -9.51
CA ILE A 18 6.92 -1.81 -9.26
C ILE A 18 8.00 -1.89 -10.34
N ASN A 19 9.26 -1.96 -9.91
CA ASN A 19 10.37 -2.33 -10.78
C ASN A 19 10.47 -3.86 -10.82
N TYR A 20 9.85 -4.46 -11.85
CA TYR A 20 9.84 -5.92 -12.01
C TYR A 20 11.22 -6.51 -12.32
N LYS A 21 12.11 -5.73 -12.93
CA LYS A 21 13.46 -6.19 -13.31
C LYS A 21 14.33 -6.35 -12.08
N GLU A 22 14.38 -5.30 -11.26
CA GLU A 22 15.20 -5.25 -10.05
C GLU A 22 14.46 -5.84 -8.81
N ARG A 23 13.20 -6.24 -8.98
CA ARG A 23 12.34 -6.87 -7.95
C ARG A 23 12.12 -5.98 -6.72
N GLU A 24 11.90 -4.71 -6.97
CA GLU A 24 11.77 -3.68 -5.93
C GLU A 24 10.55 -2.79 -6.19
N ILE A 25 10.19 -2.00 -5.17
CA ILE A 25 9.07 -1.06 -5.23
C ILE A 25 9.60 0.35 -5.45
N ASN A 26 8.91 1.13 -6.28
CA ASN A 26 9.24 2.53 -6.50
C ASN A 26 8.54 3.39 -5.45
N SER A 27 9.03 3.35 -4.20
CA SER A 27 8.37 4.00 -3.05
C SER A 27 8.15 5.50 -3.24
N GLU A 28 9.02 6.17 -4.01
CA GLU A 28 8.86 7.60 -4.34
C GLU A 28 7.55 7.89 -5.06
N VAL A 29 7.07 6.95 -5.90
CA VAL A 29 5.83 7.09 -6.68
C VAL A 29 4.60 6.76 -5.83
N TRP A 30 4.74 5.90 -4.83
CA TRP A 30 3.61 5.40 -4.04
C TRP A 30 2.97 6.49 -3.18
N PHE A 31 3.74 7.51 -2.83
CA PHE A 31 3.38 8.52 -1.83
C PHE A 31 3.41 9.95 -2.40
N THR A 32 3.30 10.11 -3.72
CA THR A 32 3.31 11.42 -4.41
C THR A 32 2.03 12.22 -4.26
N GLY A 33 0.97 11.67 -3.67
CA GLY A 33 -0.36 12.28 -3.72
C GLY A 33 -1.19 11.92 -4.95
N SER A 34 -0.63 11.16 -5.90
CA SER A 34 -1.30 10.86 -7.19
C SER A 34 -2.44 9.83 -7.08
N PHE A 35 -2.57 9.17 -5.93
CA PHE A 35 -3.61 8.19 -5.64
C PHE A 35 -4.58 8.73 -4.58
N SER A 36 -5.81 8.23 -4.59
CA SER A 36 -6.81 8.54 -3.57
C SER A 36 -6.35 8.11 -2.17
N GLY A 37 -6.99 8.65 -1.13
CA GLY A 37 -6.64 8.31 0.25
C GLY A 37 -6.72 6.81 0.56
N GLY A 38 -7.72 6.11 0.02
CA GLY A 38 -7.87 4.65 0.18
C GLY A 38 -6.78 3.86 -0.56
N GLU A 39 -6.46 4.26 -1.79
CA GLU A 39 -5.37 3.66 -2.58
C GLU A 39 -4.01 3.89 -1.93
N GLN A 40 -3.75 5.07 -1.35
CA GLN A 40 -2.52 5.32 -0.62
C GLN A 40 -2.42 4.45 0.63
N ARG A 41 -3.49 4.31 1.41
CA ARG A 41 -3.53 3.38 2.56
C ARG A 41 -3.26 1.94 2.13
N LEU A 42 -3.79 1.51 0.99
CA LEU A 42 -3.48 0.21 0.40
C LEU A 42 -2.00 0.07 0.02
N LEU A 43 -1.39 1.10 -0.58
CA LEU A 43 0.04 1.11 -0.89
C LEU A 43 0.90 1.09 0.38
N GLN A 44 0.50 1.80 1.45
CA GLN A 44 1.17 1.73 2.76
C GLN A 44 1.14 0.31 3.34
N LEU A 45 -0.02 -0.35 3.28
CA LEU A 45 -0.14 -1.75 3.69
C LEU A 45 0.73 -2.66 2.82
N ALA A 46 0.69 -2.49 1.50
CA ALA A 46 1.49 -3.27 0.57
C ALA A 46 2.99 -3.14 0.84
N PHE A 47 3.45 -1.92 1.18
CA PHE A 47 4.84 -1.64 1.53
C PHE A 47 5.23 -2.42 2.78
N ASN A 48 4.39 -2.36 3.81
CA ASN A 48 4.61 -3.08 5.06
C ASN A 48 4.66 -4.60 4.83
N LEU A 49 3.71 -5.17 4.08
CA LEU A 49 3.68 -6.61 3.82
C LEU A 49 4.85 -7.12 2.99
N PHE A 50 5.43 -6.27 2.13
CA PHE A 50 6.57 -6.59 1.29
C PHE A 50 7.91 -6.46 2.02
N THR A 51 8.09 -5.40 2.81
CA THR A 51 9.37 -5.05 3.45
C THR A 51 9.47 -5.50 4.91
N ASN A 52 8.33 -5.79 5.56
CA ASN A 52 8.17 -5.90 7.02
C ASN A 52 8.57 -4.63 7.79
N LEU A 53 8.63 -3.47 7.13
CA LEU A 53 8.92 -2.19 7.76
C LEU A 53 7.64 -1.36 7.95
N PRO A 54 7.55 -0.58 9.03
CA PRO A 54 6.47 0.41 9.17
C PRO A 54 6.59 1.46 8.07
N TYR A 55 5.44 1.97 7.63
CA TYR A 55 5.40 3.16 6.78
C TYR A 55 5.34 4.41 7.66
N TYR A 56 6.07 5.45 7.24
CA TYR A 56 6.03 6.76 7.86
C TYR A 56 5.52 7.78 6.84
N LEU A 57 4.41 8.46 7.16
CA LEU A 57 4.06 9.68 6.45
C LEU A 57 5.14 10.72 6.76
N THR A 58 5.62 11.38 5.72
CA THR A 58 6.54 12.50 5.89
C THR A 58 5.77 13.77 5.58
N GLU A 59 5.43 14.54 6.61
CA GLU A 59 4.80 15.86 6.47
C GLU A 59 5.77 16.90 7.05
N GLY A 60 6.52 17.58 6.16
CA GLY A 60 7.65 18.41 6.57
C GLY A 60 8.78 17.59 7.21
N ASP A 61 9.27 18.02 8.38
CA ASP A 61 10.31 17.31 9.14
C ASP A 61 9.76 16.22 10.07
N GLN A 62 8.44 16.02 10.10
CA GLN A 62 7.82 15.04 10.99
C GLN A 62 7.56 13.72 10.25
N LYS A 63 7.98 12.63 10.90
CA LYS A 63 7.67 11.26 10.49
C LYS A 63 6.57 10.72 11.38
N GLU A 64 5.36 10.58 10.85
CA GLU A 64 4.25 9.99 11.57
C GLU A 64 4.12 8.51 11.20
N TYR A 65 4.17 7.64 12.20
CA TYR A 65 3.89 6.22 12.02
C TYR A 65 2.37 6.02 11.88
N ILE A 66 1.95 5.40 10.78
CA ILE A 66 0.56 4.96 10.63
C ILE A 66 0.47 3.51 11.13
N SER A 67 -0.36 3.30 12.15
CA SER A 67 -0.68 1.95 12.63
C SER A 67 -1.57 1.18 11.65
N PRO A 68 -1.53 -0.17 11.64
CA PRO A 68 -2.46 -0.97 10.84
C PRO A 68 -3.93 -0.58 11.07
N LEU A 69 -4.32 -0.28 12.32
CA LEU A 69 -5.67 0.16 12.62
C LEU A 69 -6.07 1.42 11.85
N GLU A 70 -5.19 2.41 11.79
CA GLU A 70 -5.43 3.65 11.05
C GLU A 70 -5.49 3.40 9.54
N ILE A 71 -4.65 2.50 9.00
CA ILE A 71 -4.77 2.07 7.61
C ILE A 71 -6.19 1.57 7.34
N PHE A 72 -6.68 0.61 8.14
CA PHE A 72 -8.00 0.01 7.94
C PHE A 72 -9.16 0.97 8.19
N ALA A 73 -9.04 1.88 9.16
CA ALA A 73 -10.09 2.85 9.49
C ALA A 73 -10.40 3.83 8.35
N GLY A 74 -9.44 4.06 7.44
CA GLY A 74 -9.62 4.95 6.29
C GLY A 74 -9.95 4.26 4.97
N LEU A 75 -10.29 2.97 4.99
CA LEU A 75 -10.69 2.22 3.80
C LEU A 75 -12.22 2.16 3.69
N ASP A 76 -12.75 2.28 2.47
CA ASP A 76 -14.11 1.86 2.17
C ASP A 76 -14.24 0.33 2.15
N ASP A 77 -15.47 -0.18 2.04
CA ASP A 77 -15.77 -1.61 2.02
C ASP A 77 -14.99 -2.40 0.95
N TYR A 78 -14.77 -1.80 -0.22
CA TYR A 78 -14.07 -2.47 -1.32
C TYR A 78 -12.58 -2.60 -0.98
N HIS A 79 -11.94 -1.50 -0.62
CA HIS A 79 -10.54 -1.48 -0.24
C HIS A 79 -10.27 -2.28 1.04
N TYR A 80 -11.19 -2.25 2.01
CA TYR A 80 -11.11 -3.04 3.24
C TYR A 80 -11.05 -4.54 2.94
N ARG A 81 -11.95 -5.06 2.08
CA ARG A 81 -11.95 -6.47 1.68
C ARG A 81 -10.66 -6.85 0.97
N LEU A 82 -10.15 -5.98 0.10
CA LEU A 82 -8.89 -6.21 -0.60
C LEU A 82 -7.70 -6.28 0.39
N ALA A 83 -7.64 -5.35 1.33
CA ALA A 83 -6.62 -5.31 2.38
C ALA A 83 -6.66 -6.59 3.24
N LYS A 84 -7.87 -7.03 3.64
CA LYS A 84 -8.05 -8.26 4.40
C LYS A 84 -7.55 -9.49 3.62
N ASN A 85 -7.97 -9.66 2.37
CA ASN A 85 -7.52 -10.78 1.55
C ASN A 85 -6.00 -10.79 1.35
N ALA A 86 -5.36 -9.61 1.25
CA ALA A 86 -3.92 -9.52 1.16
C ALA A 86 -3.21 -9.99 2.43
N LEU A 87 -3.77 -9.70 3.61
CA LEU A 87 -3.28 -10.24 4.89
C LEU A 87 -3.45 -11.75 4.93
N ASP A 88 -4.63 -12.26 4.59
CA ASP A 88 -4.94 -13.70 4.61
C ASP A 88 -3.92 -14.47 3.74
N VAL A 89 -3.63 -13.99 2.52
CA VAL A 89 -2.62 -14.58 1.63
C VAL A 89 -1.21 -14.52 2.22
N ARG A 90 -0.82 -13.40 2.86
CA ARG A 90 0.54 -13.19 3.38
C ARG A 90 0.81 -13.96 4.67
N LEU A 91 -0.20 -14.08 5.51
CA LEU A 91 -0.13 -14.69 6.84
C LEU A 91 -0.59 -16.16 6.83
N ARG A 92 -1.18 -16.64 5.72
CA ARG A 92 -1.75 -17.99 5.57
C ARG A 92 -2.80 -18.31 6.65
N VAL A 93 -3.66 -17.34 6.93
CA VAL A 93 -4.77 -17.47 7.90
C VAL A 93 -6.06 -17.89 7.20
#